data_AF-J9R9B1-F1
#
_entry.id   AF-J9R9B1-F1
#
_cell.length_a   1.000
_cell.length_b   1.000
_cell.length_c   1.000
_cell.angle_alpha   90.00
_cell.angle_beta   90.00
_cell.angle_gamma   90.00
#
_symmetry.space_group_name_H-M   'P 1'
#
loop_
_entity.id
_entity.type
_entity.pdbx_description
1 polymer ?
#
loop_
_entity_poly.entity_id
_entity_poly.type
_entity_poly.pdbx_seq_one_letter_code
_entity_poly.pdbx_strand_id
1 'polypeptide(L)'
;MKVTKTTQEEISKLNLLLNEIEWLSKDFRSGMDLSSIDWESYEILNKLPRDSEQRFLEILCHKIAGNHFQRVLTNCSVLLENCADKNERTLEFNPEIKLGFEAVELLKEIHGHIKNKDIFSSEINEKLDALINEQNQKK
;
A
#
# COMPACT_ATOMS: atom_id res chain seq x y z
N MET A 1 -1.29 -17.73 0.54
CA MET A 1 -2.15 -16.75 1.23
C MET A 1 -2.66 -15.75 0.19
N LYS A 2 -3.97 -15.53 0.03
CA LYS A 2 -4.51 -14.58 -0.96
C LYS A 2 -4.79 -13.25 -0.28
N VAL A 3 -4.12 -12.18 -0.74
CA VAL A 3 -4.35 -10.81 -0.25
C VAL A 3 -5.39 -10.17 -1.16
N THR A 4 -6.55 -9.79 -0.63
CA THR A 4 -7.57 -9.06 -1.38
C THR A 4 -7.12 -7.61 -1.54
N LYS A 5 -7.08 -7.12 -2.78
CA LYS A 5 -6.70 -5.75 -3.11
C LYS A 5 -7.79 -4.78 -2.63
N THR A 6 -7.41 -3.75 -1.88
CA THR A 6 -8.30 -2.61 -1.57
C THR A 6 -8.65 -1.87 -2.86
N THR A 7 -9.92 -1.53 -3.04
CA THR A 7 -10.43 -0.79 -4.20
C THR A 7 -10.17 0.70 -4.06
N GLN A 8 -10.16 1.42 -5.19
CA GLN A 8 -9.99 2.87 -5.19
C GLN A 8 -11.10 3.59 -4.43
N GLU A 9 -12.32 3.04 -4.47
CA GLU A 9 -13.47 3.59 -3.77
C GLU A 9 -13.34 3.48 -2.25
N GLU A 10 -12.78 2.37 -1.75
CA GLU A 10 -12.48 2.18 -0.32
C GLU A 10 -11.38 3.14 0.14
N ILE A 11 -10.35 3.37 -0.68
CA ILE A 11 -9.27 4.34 -0.40
C ILE A 11 -9.84 5.76 -0.32
N SER A 12 -10.65 6.17 -1.30
CA SER A 12 -11.25 7.50 -1.33
C SER A 12 -12.16 7.76 -0.11
N LYS A 13 -13.00 6.78 0.27
CA LYS A 13 -13.85 6.89 1.45
C LYS A 13 -13.05 6.99 2.75
N LEU A 14 -11.92 6.29 2.84
CA LEU A 14 -11.03 6.36 3.99
C LEU A 14 -10.36 7.74 4.10
N ASN A 15 -9.79 8.24 3.00
CA ASN A 15 -9.14 9.55 2.98
C ASN A 15 -10.13 10.67 3.35
N LEU A 16 -11.37 10.59 2.85
CA LEU A 16 -12.41 11.55 3.20
C LEU A 16 -12.71 11.54 4.71
N LEU A 17 -12.87 10.35 5.31
CA LEU A 17 -13.11 10.24 6.75
C LEU A 17 -11.95 10.79 7.58
N LEU A 18 -10.70 10.53 7.18
CA LEU A 18 -9.53 11.02 7.90
C LEU A 18 -9.40 12.53 7.84
N ASN A 19 -9.66 13.13 6.67
CA ASN A 19 -9.68 14.58 6.50
C ASN A 19 -10.75 15.23 7.37
N GLU A 20 -11.96 14.64 7.41
CA GLU A 20 -13.04 15.11 8.28
C GLU A 20 -12.67 15.01 9.78
N ILE A 21 -12.01 13.93 10.21
CA ILE A 21 -11.51 13.81 11.59
C ILE A 21 -10.44 14.88 11.88
N GLU A 22 -9.57 15.18 10.93
CA GLU A 22 -8.57 16.23 11.08
C GLU A 22 -9.22 17.61 11.24
N TRP A 23 -10.25 17.92 10.45
CA TRP A 23 -11.02 19.16 10.56
C TRP A 23 -11.72 19.27 11.91
N LEU A 24 -12.41 18.19 12.31
CA LEU A 24 -13.05 18.09 13.62
C LEU A 24 -12.05 18.31 14.78
N SER A 25 -10.84 17.76 14.64
CA SER A 25 -9.75 17.98 15.61
C SER A 25 -9.26 19.43 15.65
N LYS A 26 -9.32 20.17 14.53
CA LYS A 26 -9.00 21.61 14.50
C LYS A 26 -10.08 22.45 15.18
N ASP A 27 -11.35 22.10 14.97
CA ASP A 27 -12.48 22.77 15.62
C ASP A 27 -12.40 22.62 17.15
N PHE A 28 -12.18 21.39 17.64
CA PHE A 28 -11.99 21.15 19.08
C PHE A 28 -10.79 21.88 19.67
N ARG A 29 -9.66 21.93 18.96
CA ARG A 29 -8.48 22.69 19.41
C ARG A 29 -8.71 24.20 19.45
N SER A 30 -9.67 24.69 18.67
CA SER A 30 -10.08 26.09 18.66
C SER A 30 -11.09 26.43 19.77
N GLY A 31 -11.44 25.45 20.62
CA GLY A 31 -12.36 25.63 21.74
C GLY A 31 -13.83 25.47 21.37
N MET A 32 -14.14 25.00 20.15
CA MET A 32 -15.51 24.59 19.81
C MET A 32 -15.86 23.30 20.53
N ASP A 33 -17.11 23.19 20.97
CA ASP A 33 -17.68 21.95 21.48
C ASP A 33 -18.47 21.22 20.39
N LEU A 34 -18.90 20.00 20.67
CA LEU A 34 -19.64 19.16 19.72
C LEU A 34 -20.96 19.77 19.24
N SER A 35 -21.57 20.63 20.07
CA SER A 35 -22.85 21.29 19.80
C SER A 35 -22.71 22.49 18.85
N SER A 36 -21.52 23.09 18.82
CA SER A 36 -21.20 24.28 18.02
C SER A 36 -20.68 23.97 16.61
N ILE A 37 -20.48 22.69 16.29
CA ILE A 37 -19.99 22.25 14.99
C ILE A 37 -21.09 22.31 13.94
N ASP A 38 -20.78 22.92 12.80
CA ASP A 38 -21.59 22.80 11.59
C ASP A 38 -21.37 21.43 10.94
N TRP A 39 -22.25 20.48 11.27
CA TRP A 39 -22.19 19.13 10.74
C TRP A 39 -22.55 19.04 9.25
N GLU A 40 -23.23 20.01 8.65
CA GLU A 40 -23.60 19.96 7.23
C GLU A 40 -22.36 19.96 6.32
N SER A 41 -21.28 20.57 6.79
CA SER A 41 -19.98 20.62 6.11
C SER A 41 -19.23 19.27 6.11
N TYR A 42 -19.72 18.26 6.82
CA TYR A 42 -19.11 16.93 6.92
C TYR A 42 -19.92 15.89 6.13
N GLU A 43 -19.29 15.12 5.24
CA GLU A 43 -19.99 14.14 4.41
C GLU A 43 -20.17 12.78 5.11
N ILE A 44 -19.17 12.33 5.87
CA ILE A 44 -19.17 11.03 6.55
C ILE A 44 -19.54 11.16 8.02
N LEU A 45 -19.00 12.14 8.74
CA LEU A 45 -19.23 12.33 10.17
C LEU A 45 -20.66 12.81 10.46
N ASN A 46 -21.28 13.58 9.56
CA ASN A 46 -22.68 14.01 9.69
C ASN A 46 -23.67 12.83 9.68
N LYS A 47 -23.27 11.68 9.13
CA LYS A 47 -24.11 10.47 9.11
C LYS A 47 -24.03 9.66 10.42
N LEU A 48 -23.18 10.06 11.37
CA LEU A 48 -23.01 9.35 12.64
C LEU A 48 -24.05 9.80 13.68
N PRO A 49 -24.60 8.88 14.49
CA PRO A 49 -25.41 9.25 15.64
C PRO A 49 -24.63 10.14 16.62
N ARG A 50 -25.29 11.19 17.12
CA ARG A 50 -24.70 12.23 18.00
C ARG A 50 -25.50 12.40 19.30
N ASP A 51 -26.14 11.33 19.76
CA ASP A 51 -27.03 11.35 20.93
C ASP A 51 -26.30 11.79 22.22
N SER A 52 -25.01 11.49 22.31
CA SER A 52 -24.10 12.01 23.32
C SER A 52 -22.67 12.03 22.79
N GLU A 53 -21.81 12.86 23.38
CA GLU A 53 -20.38 12.94 23.02
C GLU A 53 -19.68 11.59 23.19
N GLN A 54 -19.97 10.90 24.30
CA GLN A 54 -19.43 9.56 24.58
C GLN A 54 -19.87 8.56 23.51
N ARG A 55 -21.16 8.58 23.14
CA ARG A 55 -21.69 7.66 22.13
C ARG A 55 -21.12 7.95 20.74
N PHE A 56 -20.96 9.22 20.40
CA PHE A 56 -20.32 9.65 19.16
C PHE A 56 -18.87 9.17 19.09
N LEU A 57 -18.10 9.35 20.16
CA LEU A 57 -16.72 8.87 20.26
C LEU A 57 -16.62 7.34 20.15
N GLU A 58 -17.49 6.59 20.82
CA GLU A 58 -17.56 5.13 20.69
C GLU A 58 -17.78 4.70 19.23
N ILE A 59 -18.77 5.30 18.57
CA ILE A 59 -19.11 4.98 17.18
C ILE A 59 -17.97 5.38 16.24
N LEU A 60 -17.35 6.54 16.45
CA LEU A 60 -16.21 7.01 15.67
C LEU A 60 -15.02 6.04 15.81
N CYS A 61 -14.69 5.64 17.03
CA CYS A 61 -13.65 4.64 17.31
C CYS A 61 -13.94 3.30 16.63
N HIS A 62 -15.18 2.81 16.72
CA HIS A 62 -15.59 1.59 16.02
C HIS A 62 -15.49 1.72 14.50
N LYS A 63 -15.82 2.88 13.94
CA LYS A 63 -15.75 3.12 12.49
C LYS A 63 -14.31 3.23 12.00
N ILE A 64 -13.42 3.87 12.76
CA ILE A 64 -11.98 3.92 12.47
C ILE A 64 -11.37 2.51 12.58
N ALA A 65 -11.68 1.76 13.64
CA ALA A 65 -11.20 0.39 13.83
C ALA A 65 -11.74 -0.57 12.76
N GLY A 66 -12.99 -0.37 12.31
CA GLY A 66 -13.59 -1.13 11.22
C GLY A 66 -13.03 -0.76 9.84
N ASN A 67 -12.59 0.49 9.65
CA ASN A 67 -12.09 1.02 8.38
C ASN A 67 -10.63 0.73 8.12
N HIS A 68 -10.27 -0.54 7.97
CA HIS A 68 -9.16 -0.88 7.06
C HIS A 68 -7.73 -0.54 7.54
N PHE A 69 -7.48 0.31 8.55
CA PHE A 69 -6.12 0.67 8.96
C PHE A 69 -5.32 -0.52 9.45
N GLN A 70 -5.91 -1.39 10.27
CA GLN A 70 -5.24 -2.64 10.65
C GLN A 70 -4.90 -3.48 9.42
N ARG A 71 -5.79 -3.57 8.43
CA ARG A 71 -5.59 -4.41 7.23
C ARG A 71 -4.62 -3.80 6.23
N VAL A 72 -4.65 -2.48 6.02
CA VAL A 72 -3.69 -1.75 5.19
C VAL A 72 -2.31 -1.79 5.85
N LEU A 73 -2.21 -1.50 7.16
CA LEU A 73 -0.95 -1.61 7.89
C LEU A 73 -0.45 -3.05 7.92
N THR A 74 -1.32 -4.04 8.07
CA THR A 74 -0.94 -5.46 7.98
C THR A 74 -0.45 -5.80 6.58
N ASN A 75 -1.14 -5.38 5.53
CA ASN A 75 -0.71 -5.63 4.15
C ASN A 75 0.63 -4.94 3.84
N CYS A 76 0.80 -3.70 4.28
CA CYS A 76 2.05 -2.95 4.14
C CYS A 76 3.18 -3.61 4.97
N SER A 77 2.91 -4.04 6.20
CA SER A 77 3.89 -4.75 7.04
C SER A 77 4.28 -6.09 6.43
N VAL A 78 3.32 -6.85 5.93
CA VAL A 78 3.57 -8.13 5.23
C VAL A 78 4.38 -7.88 3.95
N LEU A 79 4.05 -6.86 3.15
CA LEU A 79 4.85 -6.50 1.98
C LEU A 79 6.26 -6.05 2.36
N LEU A 80 6.43 -5.29 3.43
CA LEU A 80 7.76 -4.89 3.93
C LEU A 80 8.56 -6.10 4.42
N GLU A 81 7.95 -6.99 5.20
CA GLU A 81 8.62 -8.17 5.76
C GLU A 81 9.05 -9.18 4.71
N ASN A 82 8.26 -9.31 3.64
CA ASN A 82 8.44 -10.34 2.61
C ASN A 82 9.09 -9.79 1.35
N CYS A 83 8.91 -8.52 1.04
CA CYS A 83 9.33 -7.96 -0.25
C CYS A 83 10.41 -6.88 -0.15
N ALA A 84 10.66 -6.26 1.00
CA ALA A 84 11.69 -5.22 1.11
C ALA A 84 13.04 -5.78 1.60
N ASP A 85 14.15 -5.15 1.18
CA ASP A 85 15.46 -5.40 1.79
C ASP A 85 15.52 -4.74 3.18
N LYS A 86 15.78 -5.55 4.21
CA LYS A 86 15.80 -5.09 5.61
C LYS A 86 17.08 -4.36 5.99
N ASN A 87 18.11 -4.42 5.16
CA ASN A 87 19.41 -3.78 5.41
C ASN A 87 19.52 -2.39 4.78
N GLU A 88 18.57 -2.03 3.91
CA GLU A 88 18.55 -0.75 3.22
C GLU A 88 17.75 0.30 4.00
N ARG A 89 18.17 1.56 3.90
CA ARG A 89 17.45 2.70 4.51
C ARG A 89 16.32 3.22 3.63
N THR A 90 16.24 2.74 2.39
CA THR A 90 15.25 3.08 1.38
C THR A 90 14.40 1.87 1.04
N LEU A 91 13.19 2.11 0.50
CA LEU A 91 12.24 1.04 0.18
C LEU A 91 12.64 0.34 -1.14
N GLU A 92 13.62 -0.56 -1.06
CA GLU A 92 14.06 -1.39 -2.18
C GLU A 92 13.49 -2.81 -2.07
N PHE A 93 13.19 -3.43 -3.21
CA PHE A 93 12.83 -4.85 -3.20
C PHE A 93 13.99 -5.68 -2.66
N ASN A 94 13.67 -6.76 -1.95
CA ASN A 94 14.70 -7.70 -1.53
C ASN A 94 15.42 -8.25 -2.78
N PRO A 95 16.70 -8.61 -2.66
CA PRO A 95 17.50 -8.98 -3.82
C PRO A 95 17.00 -10.20 -4.59
N GLU A 96 16.32 -11.15 -3.93
CA GLU A 96 15.79 -12.35 -4.60
C GLU A 96 14.58 -12.01 -5.49
N ILE A 97 13.70 -11.13 -5.02
CA ILE A 97 12.56 -10.65 -5.80
C ILE A 97 13.05 -9.86 -7.01
N LYS A 98 14.07 -9.01 -6.81
CA LYS A 98 14.69 -8.23 -7.89
C LYS A 98 15.25 -9.14 -8.99
N LEU A 99 16.04 -10.15 -8.62
CA LEU A 99 16.55 -11.19 -9.54
C LEU A 99 15.41 -11.92 -10.27
N GLY A 100 14.32 -12.23 -9.56
CA GLY A 100 13.14 -12.85 -10.15
C GLY A 100 12.51 -11.98 -11.25
N PHE A 101 12.38 -10.67 -11.02
CA PHE A 101 11.88 -9.74 -12.03
C PHE A 101 12.81 -9.63 -13.24
N GLU A 102 14.12 -9.52 -13.01
CA GLU A 102 15.13 -9.45 -14.07
C GLU A 102 15.14 -10.72 -14.94
N ALA A 103 15.02 -11.90 -14.33
CA ALA A 103 14.90 -13.16 -15.05
C ALA A 103 13.62 -13.23 -15.90
N VAL A 104 12.49 -12.72 -15.40
CA VAL A 104 11.22 -12.68 -16.16
C VAL A 104 11.32 -11.76 -17.36
N GLU A 105 11.93 -10.58 -17.23
CA GLU A 105 12.14 -9.67 -18.35
C GLU A 105 13.08 -10.28 -19.40
N LEU A 106 14.17 -10.93 -18.98
CA LEU A 106 15.07 -11.62 -19.90
C LEU A 106 14.38 -12.74 -20.68
N LEU A 107 13.51 -13.52 -20.03
CA LEU A 107 12.72 -14.55 -20.70
C LEU A 107 11.75 -13.96 -21.74
N LYS A 108 11.17 -12.78 -21.49
CA LYS A 108 10.32 -12.08 -22.46
C LYS A 108 11.14 -11.60 -23.66
N GLU A 109 12.33 -11.04 -23.43
CA GLU A 109 13.26 -10.63 -24.49
C GLU A 109 13.63 -11.83 -25.37
N ILE A 110 14.08 -12.93 -24.77
CA ILE A 110 14.40 -14.19 -25.46
C ILE A 110 13.22 -14.67 -26.31
N HIS A 111 12.02 -14.71 -25.73
CA HIS A 111 10.81 -15.12 -26.46
C HIS A 111 10.50 -14.21 -27.65
N GLY A 112 10.74 -12.90 -27.53
CA GLY A 112 10.63 -11.94 -28.62
C GLY A 112 11.61 -12.23 -29.76
N HIS A 113 12.88 -12.49 -29.43
CA HIS A 113 13.91 -12.84 -30.41
C HIS A 113 13.63 -14.17 -31.12
N ILE A 114 13.21 -15.20 -30.38
CA ILE A 114 12.81 -16.50 -30.95
C ILE A 114 11.65 -16.33 -31.92
N LYS A 115 10.62 -15.53 -31.56
CA LYS A 115 9.49 -15.23 -32.45
C LYS A 115 9.92 -14.52 -33.73
N ASN A 116 10.89 -13.63 -33.63
CA ASN A 116 11.41 -12.86 -34.76
C ASN A 116 12.47 -13.62 -35.58
N LYS A 117 12.82 -14.86 -35.20
CA LYS A 117 13.91 -15.67 -35.78
C LYS A 117 15.30 -15.02 -35.73
N ASP A 118 15.48 -14.02 -34.89
CA ASP A 118 16.81 -13.53 -34.55
C ASP A 118 17.41 -14.52 -33.54
N ILE A 119 18.37 -15.31 -34.01
CA ILE A 119 19.06 -16.29 -33.18
C ILE A 119 19.91 -15.52 -32.16
N PHE A 120 19.57 -15.70 -30.87
CA PHE A 120 20.25 -15.22 -29.65
C PHE A 120 21.42 -14.24 -29.86
N SER A 121 21.18 -12.96 -29.60
CA SER A 121 22.23 -11.94 -29.59
C SER A 121 23.24 -12.20 -28.46
N SER A 122 24.50 -11.80 -28.66
CA SER A 122 25.56 -11.87 -27.63
C SER A 122 25.16 -11.17 -26.34
N GLU A 123 24.37 -10.10 -26.44
CA GLU A 123 23.85 -9.32 -25.33
C GLU A 123 22.95 -10.13 -24.38
N ILE A 124 22.16 -11.08 -24.91
CA ILE A 124 21.32 -11.95 -24.08
C ILE A 124 22.17 -12.95 -23.29
N ASN A 125 23.23 -13.48 -23.91
CA ASN A 125 24.13 -14.42 -23.24
C ASN A 125 24.89 -13.74 -22.09
N GLU A 126 25.35 -12.50 -22.30
CA GLU A 126 26.00 -11.72 -21.24
C GLU A 126 25.06 -11.45 -20.05
N LYS A 127 23.78 -11.13 -20.30
CA LYS A 127 22.78 -10.97 -19.24
C LYS A 127 22.48 -12.29 -18.50
N LEU A 128 22.45 -13.42 -19.22
CA LEU A 128 22.25 -14.76 -18.63
C LEU A 128 23.41 -15.12 -17.69
N ASP A 129 24.64 -14.90 -18.13
CA ASP A 129 25.82 -15.17 -17.33
C ASP A 129 25.90 -14.27 -16.07
N ALA A 130 25.50 -13.00 -16.18
CA ALA A 130 25.42 -12.09 -15.04
C ALA A 130 24.43 -12.60 -13.97
N LEU A 131 23.21 -13.00 -14.36
CA LEU A 131 22.20 -13.53 -13.43
C LEU A 131 22.65 -14.83 -12.74
N ILE A 132 23.31 -15.74 -13.46
CA ILE A 132 23.83 -17.00 -12.91
C ILE A 132 24.94 -16.72 -11.88
N ASN A 133 25.82 -15.76 -12.18
CA ASN A 133 26.91 -15.39 -11.28
C ASN A 133 26.41 -14.69 -9.99
N GLU A 134 25.39 -13.84 -10.09
CA GLU A 134 24.77 -13.20 -8.91
C GLU A 134 24.09 -14.21 -7.97
N GLN A 135 23.52 -15.30 -8.48
CA GLN A 135 23.01 -16.38 -7.64
C GLN A 135 24.12 -17.19 -6.95
N ASN A 136 25.22 -17.45 -7.64
CA ASN A 136 26.29 -18.29 -7.11
C ASN A 136 27.12 -17.60 -6.01
N GLN A 137 27.13 -16.27 -5.94
CA GLN A 137 27.82 -15.51 -4.88
C GLN A 137 27.07 -15.47 -3.54
N LYS A 138 25.83 -15.99 -3.46
CA LYS A 138 24.98 -15.96 -2.26
C LYS A 138 24.75 -17.33 -1.60
N LYS A 139 25.40 -18.39 -2.09
CA LYS A 139 25.50 -19.70 -1.42
C LYS A 139 26.77 -19.78 -0.59
#